data_AF-A0A919YYU2-F1
#
_entry.id   AF-A0A919YYU2-F1
#
_cell.length_a   1.000
_cell.length_b   1.000
_cell.length_c   1.000
_cell.angle_alpha   90.00
_cell.angle_beta   90.00
_cell.angle_gamma   90.00
#
_symmetry.space_group_name_H-M   'P 1'
#
loop_
_entity.id
_entity.type
_entity.pdbx_description
1 polymer ?
#
loop_
_entity_poly.entity_id
_entity_poly.type
_entity_poly.pdbx_seq_one_letter_code
_entity_poly.pdbx_strand_id
1 'polypeptide(L)'
;MKRDTPVVRYDPVLVRSVNLPKRTEARLLDEGLPLVDPAHAVLGVRFQSFPDMGLIQAGEQKLLPIGYEWEPETAVLGLAEHSGHVYSFHPASGQAGFVNTDIRRFLLFLSCIRSFTASQSEGDTATHMTLEEARERLAAFRRGEVVPKPPKRQAFNRKAELARMRARFEEEDASSLAEENHWWNCVLEQLEDGLL
;
A
#
# COMPACT_ATOMS: atom_id res chain seq x y z
N MET A 1 -10.60 -25.40 -4.55
CA MET A 1 -10.51 -24.61 -5.80
C MET A 1 -9.71 -23.36 -5.50
N LYS A 2 -8.44 -23.27 -5.91
CA LYS A 2 -7.71 -21.99 -5.86
C LYS A 2 -8.37 -21.09 -6.91
N ARG A 3 -8.96 -19.98 -6.50
CA ARG A 3 -9.35 -18.94 -7.46
C ARG A 3 -8.04 -18.35 -7.95
N ASP A 4 -7.76 -18.47 -9.25
CA ASP A 4 -6.65 -17.74 -9.84
C ASP A 4 -6.97 -16.26 -9.68
N THR A 5 -6.22 -15.59 -8.80
CA THR A 5 -6.33 -14.14 -8.61
C THR A 5 -5.95 -13.48 -9.92
N PRO A 6 -6.76 -12.55 -10.46
CA PRO A 6 -6.41 -11.86 -11.69
C PRO A 6 -5.09 -11.10 -11.53
N VAL A 7 -4.27 -11.13 -12.58
CA VAL A 7 -2.93 -10.53 -12.60
C VAL A 7 -2.72 -9.70 -13.86
N VAL A 8 -1.88 -8.69 -13.72
CA VAL A 8 -1.32 -7.88 -14.81
C VAL A 8 -0.12 -8.61 -15.39
N ARG A 9 -0.13 -8.74 -16.71
CA ARG A 9 0.97 -9.31 -17.49
C ARG A 9 1.72 -8.19 -18.21
N TYR A 10 3.04 -8.30 -18.23
CA TYR A 10 3.94 -7.32 -18.82
C TYR A 10 4.53 -7.87 -20.12
N ASP A 11 4.90 -6.97 -21.02
CA ASP A 11 5.55 -7.34 -22.28
C ASP A 11 6.88 -8.09 -22.00
N PRO A 12 7.01 -9.37 -22.39
CA PRO A 12 8.23 -10.14 -22.15
C PRO A 12 9.48 -9.56 -22.80
N VAL A 13 9.34 -8.89 -23.95
CA VAL A 13 10.46 -8.27 -24.65
C VAL A 13 10.99 -7.10 -23.83
N LEU A 14 10.09 -6.25 -23.34
CA LEU A 14 10.46 -5.08 -22.54
C LEU A 14 11.05 -5.51 -21.19
N VAL A 15 10.44 -6.48 -20.51
CA VAL A 15 10.93 -7.02 -19.23
C VAL A 15 12.34 -7.60 -19.38
N ARG A 16 12.62 -8.36 -20.44
CA ARG A 16 13.96 -8.93 -20.66
C ARG A 16 14.99 -7.88 -21.06
N SER A 17 14.56 -6.78 -21.67
CA SER A 17 15.48 -5.73 -22.12
C SER A 17 16.17 -4.99 -20.97
N VAL A 18 15.54 -4.94 -19.80
CA VAL A 18 16.05 -4.21 -18.60
C VAL A 18 16.93 -5.06 -17.67
N ASN A 19 17.20 -6.33 -18.03
CA ASN A 19 18.13 -7.20 -17.30
C ASN A 19 17.89 -7.25 -15.78
N LEU A 20 16.62 -7.38 -15.37
CA LEU A 20 16.23 -7.40 -13.97
C LEU A 20 16.82 -8.62 -13.23
N PRO A 21 16.90 -8.57 -11.88
CA PRO A 21 17.24 -9.75 -11.11
C PRO A 21 16.29 -10.91 -11.45
N LYS A 22 16.83 -12.14 -11.59
CA LYS A 22 16.07 -13.32 -12.04
C LYS A 22 14.74 -13.52 -11.33
N ARG A 23 14.69 -13.25 -10.02
CA ARG A 23 13.47 -13.39 -9.21
C ARG A 23 12.41 -12.33 -9.58
N THR A 24 12.84 -11.10 -9.81
CA THR A 24 11.96 -10.00 -10.26
C THR A 24 11.47 -10.24 -11.67
N GLU A 25 12.35 -10.68 -12.57
CA GLU A 25 11.97 -11.06 -13.93
C GLU A 25 10.93 -12.19 -13.93
N ALA A 26 11.20 -13.30 -13.26
CA ALA A 26 10.27 -14.43 -13.15
C ALA A 26 8.93 -14.00 -12.54
N ARG A 27 8.95 -13.10 -11.54
CA ARG A 27 7.73 -12.54 -10.96
C ARG A 27 6.88 -11.83 -12.01
N LEU A 28 7.46 -10.99 -12.88
CA LEU A 28 6.71 -10.25 -13.89
C LEU A 28 6.21 -11.15 -15.03
N LEU A 29 7.03 -12.11 -15.46
CA LEU A 29 6.72 -12.98 -16.59
C LEU A 29 5.76 -14.12 -16.21
N ASP A 30 6.04 -14.83 -15.13
CA ASP A 30 5.40 -16.10 -14.80
C ASP A 30 4.21 -15.91 -13.85
N GLU A 31 4.36 -15.04 -12.85
CA GLU A 31 3.33 -14.79 -11.84
C GLU A 31 2.46 -13.56 -12.18
N GLY A 32 3.06 -12.52 -12.75
CA GLY A 32 2.45 -11.20 -12.92
C GLY A 32 2.38 -10.39 -11.61
N LEU A 33 1.83 -9.18 -11.70
CA LEU A 33 1.49 -8.37 -10.52
C LEU A 33 -0.03 -8.39 -10.27
N PRO A 34 -0.50 -8.23 -9.03
CA PRO A 34 -1.93 -8.33 -8.73
C PRO A 34 -2.75 -7.30 -9.52
N LEU A 35 -3.84 -7.73 -10.17
CA LEU A 35 -4.83 -6.79 -10.68
C LEU A 35 -5.70 -6.33 -9.51
N VAL A 36 -5.65 -5.03 -9.21
CA VAL A 36 -6.37 -4.44 -8.08
C VAL A 36 -7.52 -3.58 -8.61
N ASP A 37 -8.73 -3.83 -8.09
CA ASP A 37 -9.89 -2.98 -8.31
C ASP A 37 -9.64 -1.59 -7.69
N PRO A 38 -9.95 -0.48 -8.38
CA PRO A 38 -9.80 0.87 -7.83
C PRO A 38 -10.36 1.07 -6.42
N ALA A 39 -11.51 0.46 -6.09
CA ALA A 39 -12.13 0.57 -4.76
C ALA A 39 -11.33 -0.13 -3.64
N HIS A 40 -10.40 -1.01 -4.02
CA HIS A 40 -9.53 -1.76 -3.12
C HIS A 40 -8.05 -1.37 -3.26
N ALA A 41 -7.75 -0.34 -4.05
CA ALA A 41 -6.40 0.18 -4.21
C ALA A 41 -5.92 0.76 -2.88
N VAL A 42 -4.74 0.33 -2.46
CA VAL A 42 -4.11 0.79 -1.22
C VAL A 42 -3.16 1.91 -1.61
N LEU A 43 -3.31 3.09 -0.99
CA LEU A 43 -2.50 4.27 -1.28
C LEU A 43 -2.56 4.68 -2.77
N GLY A 44 -3.71 4.45 -3.42
CA GLY A 44 -3.87 4.73 -4.85
C GLY A 44 -3.05 3.85 -5.79
N VAL A 45 -2.29 2.87 -5.29
CA VAL A 45 -1.37 2.07 -6.10
C VAL A 45 -2.12 1.09 -6.98
N ARG A 46 -1.83 1.13 -8.29
CA ARG A 46 -2.38 0.23 -9.29
C ARG A 46 -1.29 -0.28 -10.22
N PHE A 47 -1.25 -1.59 -10.41
CA PHE A 47 -0.37 -2.21 -11.40
C PHE A 47 -1.03 -2.19 -12.78
N GLN A 48 -0.24 -1.88 -13.80
CA GLN A 48 -0.69 -1.81 -15.18
C GLN A 48 0.51 -1.98 -16.13
N SER A 49 0.29 -2.64 -17.27
CA SER A 49 1.27 -2.67 -18.36
C SER A 49 1.10 -1.46 -19.27
N PHE A 50 2.20 -0.86 -19.70
CA PHE A 50 2.24 0.32 -20.56
C PHE A 50 2.92 0.00 -21.90
N PRO A 51 2.21 -0.64 -22.85
CA PRO A 51 2.81 -1.09 -24.10
C PRO A 51 3.40 0.06 -24.94
N ASP A 52 2.74 1.23 -24.90
CA ASP A 52 3.12 2.38 -25.74
C ASP A 52 4.15 3.30 -25.07
N MET A 53 4.38 3.17 -23.76
CA MET A 53 5.28 4.06 -23.01
C MET A 53 6.76 3.67 -23.14
N GLY A 54 7.04 2.37 -23.34
CA GLY A 54 8.41 1.86 -23.34
C GLY A 54 9.11 2.04 -21.98
N LEU A 55 10.44 2.19 -22.00
CA LEU A 55 11.23 2.49 -20.80
C LEU A 55 11.23 3.98 -20.50
N ILE A 56 11.10 4.34 -19.23
CA ILE A 56 11.18 5.72 -18.74
C ILE A 56 12.63 6.06 -18.44
N GLN A 57 13.11 7.20 -18.94
CA GLN A 57 14.40 7.76 -18.56
C GLN A 57 14.23 8.73 -17.37
N ALA A 58 14.78 8.37 -16.21
CA ALA A 58 14.74 9.17 -14.99
C ALA A 58 16.17 9.49 -14.53
N GLY A 59 16.70 10.63 -14.96
CA GLY A 59 18.12 10.96 -14.76
C GLY A 59 19.03 9.93 -15.42
N GLU A 60 19.90 9.29 -14.64
CA GLU A 60 20.78 8.21 -15.12
C GLU A 60 20.10 6.82 -15.15
N GLN A 61 18.92 6.69 -14.55
CA GLN A 61 18.21 5.43 -14.45
C GLN A 61 17.24 5.22 -15.61
N LYS A 62 17.15 3.98 -16.07
CA LYS A 62 16.06 3.51 -16.93
C LYS A 62 15.10 2.69 -16.09
N LEU A 63 13.82 3.03 -16.16
CA LEU A 63 12.77 2.39 -15.40
C LEU A 63 11.82 1.64 -16.34
N LEU A 64 11.55 0.38 -16.04
CA LEU A 64 10.43 -0.37 -16.61
C LEU A 64 9.15 0.06 -15.89
N PRO A 65 8.18 0.72 -16.54
CA PRO A 65 6.93 1.09 -15.89
C PRO A 65 6.11 -0.15 -15.53
N ILE A 66 5.65 -0.23 -14.29
CA ILE A 66 4.89 -1.37 -13.75
C ILE A 66 3.51 -0.99 -13.21
N GLY A 67 3.24 0.30 -13.01
CA GLY A 67 2.00 0.78 -12.42
C GLY A 67 2.04 2.28 -12.17
N TYR A 68 1.13 2.77 -11.36
CA TYR A 68 1.05 4.18 -10.97
C TYR A 68 0.45 4.32 -9.57
N GLU A 69 0.62 5.51 -9.00
CA GLU A 69 -0.04 5.97 -7.78
C GLU A 69 -1.10 7.00 -8.16
N TRP A 70 -2.37 6.75 -7.80
CA TRP A 70 -3.57 7.55 -8.13
C TRP A 70 -3.85 7.68 -9.63
N GLU A 71 -2.96 8.33 -10.38
CA GLU A 71 -3.07 8.63 -11.81
C GLU A 71 -1.68 8.55 -12.49
N PRO A 72 -1.56 7.92 -13.67
CA PRO A 72 -0.29 7.77 -14.37
C PRO A 72 0.34 9.10 -14.81
N GLU A 73 -0.44 10.17 -14.93
CA GLU A 73 0.05 11.52 -15.27
C GLU A 73 0.82 12.17 -14.10
N THR A 74 0.60 11.70 -12.87
CA THR A 74 1.15 12.30 -11.64
C THR A 74 2.31 11.50 -11.05
N ALA A 75 2.19 10.18 -11.04
CA ALA A 75 3.21 9.28 -10.49
C ALA A 75 3.14 7.89 -11.13
N VAL A 76 4.21 7.51 -11.83
CA VAL A 76 4.37 6.17 -12.44
C VAL A 76 5.35 5.36 -11.59
N LEU A 77 4.96 4.15 -11.20
CA LEU A 77 5.84 3.21 -10.53
C LEU A 77 6.69 2.48 -11.58
N GLY A 78 8.00 2.43 -11.37
CA GLY A 78 8.93 1.79 -12.28
C GLY A 78 9.99 0.95 -11.57
N LEU A 79 10.51 -0.06 -12.28
CA LEU A 79 11.62 -0.89 -11.83
C LEU A 79 12.92 -0.46 -12.51
N ALA A 80 13.93 -0.12 -11.72
CA ALA A 80 15.23 0.26 -12.24
C ALA A 80 15.92 -0.92 -12.94
N GLU A 81 16.52 -0.62 -14.10
CA GLU A 81 17.37 -1.52 -14.86
C GLU A 81 18.45 -2.15 -13.96
N HIS A 82 18.72 -3.44 -14.15
CA HIS A 82 19.69 -4.26 -13.39
C HIS A 82 19.36 -4.50 -11.90
N SER A 83 19.03 -3.47 -11.13
CA SER A 83 18.81 -3.60 -9.68
C SER A 83 17.42 -4.12 -9.34
N GLY A 84 16.41 -3.80 -10.15
CA GLY A 84 15.01 -4.09 -9.85
C GLY A 84 14.44 -3.31 -8.66
N HIS A 85 15.14 -2.25 -8.22
CA HIS A 85 14.61 -1.30 -7.25
C HIS A 85 13.36 -0.63 -7.79
N VAL A 86 12.38 -0.39 -6.92
CA VAL A 86 11.15 0.32 -7.24
C VAL A 86 11.38 1.81 -7.02
N TYR A 87 10.97 2.60 -8.02
CA TYR A 87 10.96 4.05 -7.99
C TYR A 87 9.57 4.57 -8.32
N SER A 88 9.23 5.73 -7.78
CA SER A 88 8.09 6.54 -8.19
C SER A 88 8.60 7.69 -9.06
N PHE A 89 8.21 7.70 -10.33
CA PHE A 89 8.60 8.71 -11.31
C PHE A 89 7.46 9.71 -11.49
N HIS A 90 7.78 11.00 -11.40
CA HIS A 90 6.83 12.09 -11.57
C HIS A 90 6.98 12.71 -12.97
N PRO A 91 6.04 12.46 -13.91
CA PRO A 91 6.19 12.91 -15.30
C PRO A 91 6.34 14.42 -15.46
N ALA A 92 5.66 15.20 -14.62
CA ALA A 92 5.68 16.66 -14.69
C ALA A 92 7.05 17.27 -14.34
N SER A 93 7.77 16.70 -13.38
CA SER A 93 9.09 17.19 -12.94
C SER A 93 10.25 16.40 -13.52
N GLY A 94 9.99 15.19 -14.06
CA GLY A 94 11.01 14.25 -14.50
C GLY A 94 11.84 13.64 -13.37
N GLN A 95 11.45 13.86 -12.11
CA GLN A 95 12.15 13.33 -10.94
C GLN A 95 11.66 11.92 -10.59
N ALA A 96 12.56 11.12 -10.04
CA ALA A 96 12.23 9.82 -9.47
C ALA A 96 12.61 9.77 -7.99
N GLY A 97 11.67 9.35 -7.15
CA GLY A 97 11.87 9.06 -5.73
C GLY A 97 12.05 7.58 -5.50
N PHE A 98 12.99 7.21 -4.64
CA PHE A 98 13.18 5.81 -4.26
C PHE A 98 11.98 5.32 -3.44
N VAL A 99 11.45 4.15 -3.82
CA VAL A 99 10.36 3.50 -3.09
C VAL A 99 10.92 2.40 -2.23
N ASN A 100 11.51 1.38 -2.85
CA ASN A 100 12.11 0.25 -2.15
C ASN A 100 12.99 -0.62 -3.05
N THR A 101 13.62 -1.66 -2.49
CA THR A 101 14.61 -2.47 -3.22
C THR A 101 14.05 -3.61 -4.08
N ASP A 102 12.81 -4.06 -3.85
CA ASP A 102 12.26 -5.24 -4.53
C ASP A 102 10.72 -5.22 -4.60
N ILE A 103 10.15 -5.52 -5.76
CA ILE A 103 8.69 -5.51 -5.97
C ILE A 103 7.92 -6.41 -4.98
N ARG A 104 8.49 -7.51 -4.51
CA ARG A 104 7.82 -8.42 -3.56
C ARG A 104 7.72 -7.80 -2.17
N ARG A 105 8.74 -7.05 -1.77
CA ARG A 105 8.74 -6.26 -0.52
C ARG A 105 7.70 -5.14 -0.61
N PHE A 106 7.55 -4.52 -1.78
CA PHE A 106 6.49 -3.54 -2.02
C PHE A 106 5.09 -4.15 -1.91
N LEU A 107 4.86 -5.32 -2.49
CA LEU A 107 3.59 -6.03 -2.35
C LEU A 107 3.30 -6.42 -0.91
N LEU A 108 4.33 -6.83 -0.16
CA LEU A 108 4.22 -7.10 1.27
C LEU A 108 3.81 -5.84 2.03
N PHE A 109 4.46 -4.71 1.76
CA PHE A 109 4.13 -3.41 2.35
C PHE A 109 2.66 -3.06 2.12
N LEU A 110 2.18 -3.05 0.88
CA LEU A 110 0.79 -2.74 0.55
C LEU A 110 -0.20 -3.68 1.25
N SER A 111 0.14 -4.97 1.37
CA SER A 111 -0.70 -5.94 2.08
C SER A 111 -0.79 -5.67 3.59
N CYS A 112 0.30 -5.20 4.20
CA CYS A 112 0.34 -4.83 5.61
C CYS A 112 -0.46 -3.56 5.85
N ILE A 113 -0.29 -2.52 5.02
CA ILE A 113 -1.08 -1.28 5.11
C ILE A 113 -2.57 -1.57 4.99
N ARG A 114 -2.98 -2.38 4.01
CA ARG A 114 -4.39 -2.81 3.87
C ARG A 114 -4.94 -3.46 5.13
N SER A 115 -4.15 -4.33 5.75
CA SER A 115 -4.57 -5.03 6.97
C SER A 115 -4.66 -4.08 8.16
N PHE A 116 -3.74 -3.13 8.24
CA PHE A 116 -3.73 -2.08 9.26
C PHE A 116 -4.95 -1.15 9.15
N THR A 117 -5.25 -0.66 7.94
CA THR A 117 -6.41 0.23 7.72
C THR A 117 -7.74 -0.49 7.94
N ALA A 118 -7.88 -1.74 7.47
CA ALA A 118 -9.08 -2.55 7.74
C ALA A 118 -9.32 -2.77 9.24
N SER A 119 -8.25 -3.02 10.02
CA SER A 119 -8.32 -3.19 11.47
C SER A 119 -8.75 -1.93 12.21
N GLN A 120 -8.45 -0.75 11.67
CA GLN A 120 -8.96 0.53 12.19
C GLN A 120 -10.46 0.68 11.94
N SER A 121 -10.94 0.40 10.72
CA SER A 121 -12.36 0.53 10.37
C SER A 121 -13.29 -0.40 11.18
N GLU A 122 -12.83 -1.59 11.55
CA GLU A 122 -13.59 -2.50 12.42
C GLU A 122 -13.70 -2.00 13.88
N GLY A 123 -12.74 -1.18 14.32
CA GLY A 123 -12.77 -0.52 15.63
C GLY A 123 -13.73 0.68 15.66
N ASP A 124 -13.99 1.28 14.50
CA ASP A 124 -14.72 2.54 14.34
C ASP A 124 -16.18 2.36 13.89
N THR A 125 -16.75 1.17 14.10
CA THR A 125 -18.17 0.95 13.88
C THR A 125 -18.98 1.82 14.83
N ALA A 126 -19.36 3.01 14.36
CA ALA A 126 -20.42 3.82 14.94
C ALA A 126 -21.63 2.89 15.10
N THR A 127 -21.94 2.54 16.34
CA THR A 127 -23.08 1.67 16.62
C THR A 127 -24.32 2.48 16.28
N HIS A 128 -24.91 2.22 15.10
CA HIS A 128 -26.18 2.83 14.72
C HIS A 128 -27.25 2.34 15.69
N MET A 129 -27.55 3.16 16.69
CA MET A 129 -28.62 2.92 17.64
C MET A 129 -29.93 3.36 17.00
N THR A 130 -30.90 2.47 16.94
CA THR A 130 -32.24 2.80 16.44
C THR A 130 -32.94 3.79 17.39
N LEU A 131 -33.97 4.49 16.90
CA LEU A 131 -34.70 5.49 17.68
C LEU A 131 -35.33 4.89 18.96
N GLU A 132 -35.78 3.63 18.89
CA GLU A 132 -36.37 2.93 20.04
C GLU A 132 -35.31 2.54 21.07
N GLU A 133 -34.16 2.03 20.63
CA GLU A 133 -33.03 1.75 21.52
C GLU A 133 -32.50 3.03 22.18
N ALA A 134 -32.52 4.15 21.46
CA ALA A 134 -32.16 5.46 22.00
C ALA A 134 -33.12 5.91 23.11
N ARG A 135 -34.43 5.74 22.89
CA ARG A 135 -35.48 6.09 23.85
C ARG A 135 -35.40 5.21 25.10
N GLU A 136 -35.21 3.92 24.93
CA GLU A 136 -35.10 2.97 26.03
C GLU A 136 -33.84 3.24 26.88
N ARG A 137 -32.72 3.57 26.23
CA ARG A 137 -31.48 3.97 26.90
C ARG A 137 -31.63 5.29 27.65
N LEU A 138 -32.35 6.27 27.07
CA LEU A 138 -32.68 7.54 27.75
C LEU A 138 -33.59 7.32 28.96
N ALA A 139 -34.56 6.41 28.87
CA ALA A 139 -35.43 6.08 29.99
C ALA A 139 -34.67 5.37 31.11
N ALA A 140 -33.78 4.43 30.79
CA ALA A 140 -32.88 3.78 31.75
C ALA A 140 -31.92 4.78 32.40
N PHE A 141 -31.42 5.77 31.65
CA PHE A 141 -30.57 6.83 32.18
C PHE A 141 -31.30 7.69 33.21
N ARG A 142 -32.55 8.08 32.91
CA ARG A 142 -33.40 8.84 33.86
C ARG A 142 -33.72 8.07 35.14
N ARG A 143 -33.76 6.73 35.07
CA ARG A 143 -33.94 5.85 36.24
C ARG A 143 -32.65 5.55 37.00
N GLY A 144 -31.49 6.05 36.54
CA GLY A 144 -30.19 5.78 37.16
C GLY A 144 -29.66 4.37 36.93
N GLU A 145 -30.24 3.62 35.96
CA GLU A 145 -29.92 2.21 35.71
C GLU A 145 -28.77 2.02 34.70
N VAL A 146 -28.26 3.11 34.11
CA VAL A 146 -27.18 3.04 33.13
C VAL A 146 -25.84 2.92 33.84
N VAL A 147 -25.37 1.70 33.97
CA VAL A 147 -23.97 1.41 34.36
C VAL A 147 -23.11 1.40 33.10
N PRO A 148 -22.05 2.22 33.02
CA PRO A 148 -21.10 2.17 31.91
C PRO A 148 -20.51 0.76 31.84
N LYS A 149 -20.83 0.01 30.79
CA LYS A 149 -20.10 -1.23 30.52
C LYS A 149 -18.73 -0.83 30.00
N PRO A 150 -17.63 -1.31 30.61
CA PRO A 150 -16.31 -1.12 30.02
C PRO A 150 -16.34 -1.73 28.61
N PRO A 151 -15.77 -1.05 27.60
CA PRO A 151 -15.73 -1.57 26.24
C PRO A 151 -15.08 -2.96 26.27
N LYS A 152 -15.81 -3.97 25.77
CA LYS A 152 -15.40 -5.39 25.81
C LYS A 152 -14.31 -5.75 24.79
N ARG A 153 -13.81 -4.79 24.01
CA ARG A 153 -12.78 -5.03 23.01
C ARG A 153 -11.48 -4.40 23.47
N GLN A 154 -10.42 -5.20 23.43
CA GLN A 154 -9.06 -4.73 23.59
C GLN A 154 -8.88 -3.59 22.58
N ALA A 155 -8.76 -2.35 23.07
CA ALA A 155 -8.61 -1.20 22.20
C ALA A 155 -7.41 -1.45 21.30
N PHE A 156 -7.61 -1.44 19.98
CA PHE A 156 -6.52 -1.53 19.01
C PHE A 156 -5.47 -0.49 19.38
N ASN A 157 -4.31 -0.94 19.86
CA ASN A 157 -3.23 -0.02 20.23
C ASN A 157 -2.49 0.36 18.95
N ARG A 158 -3.06 1.33 18.24
CA ARG A 158 -2.57 1.86 16.98
C ARG A 158 -1.07 2.15 17.01
N LYS A 159 -0.59 2.80 18.07
CA LYS A 159 0.83 3.13 18.23
C LYS A 159 1.71 1.89 18.32
N ALA A 160 1.29 0.87 19.07
CA ALA A 160 2.04 -0.37 19.19
C ALA A 160 2.05 -1.18 17.89
N GLU A 161 0.93 -1.21 17.15
CA GLU A 161 0.85 -1.88 15.85
C GLU A 161 1.70 -1.19 14.80
N LEU A 162 1.68 0.14 14.78
CA LEU A 162 2.49 0.93 13.85
C LEU A 162 3.99 0.77 14.13
N ALA A 163 4.39 0.75 15.40
CA ALA A 163 5.77 0.45 15.79
C ALA A 163 6.20 -0.97 15.37
N ARG A 164 5.32 -1.97 15.54
CA ARG A 164 5.57 -3.34 15.03
C ARG A 164 5.73 -3.37 13.51
N MET A 165 4.87 -2.66 12.81
CA MET A 165 4.88 -2.59 11.35
C MET A 165 6.16 -1.93 10.83
N ARG A 166 6.59 -0.83 11.46
CA ARG A 166 7.86 -0.15 11.15
C ARG A 166 9.06 -1.07 11.35
N ALA A 167 9.14 -1.75 12.51
CA ALA A 167 10.23 -2.69 12.78
C ALA A 167 10.28 -3.84 11.75
N ARG A 168 9.12 -4.36 11.34
CA ARG A 168 9.05 -5.37 10.29
C ARG A 168 9.56 -4.84 8.95
N PHE A 169 9.18 -3.63 8.57
CA PHE A 169 9.62 -3.03 7.31
C PHE A 169 11.11 -2.70 7.32
N GLU A 170 11.68 -2.35 8.47
CA GLU A 170 13.12 -2.19 8.63
C GLU A 170 13.87 -3.53 8.47
N GLU A 171 13.36 -4.61 9.05
CA GLU A 171 13.91 -5.96 8.87
C GLU A 171 13.84 -6.42 7.42
N GLU A 172 12.72 -6.14 6.74
CA GLU A 172 12.51 -6.53 5.34
C GLU A 172 13.29 -5.66 4.37
N ASP A 173 13.35 -4.33 4.57
CA ASP A 173 13.90 -3.38 3.62
C ASP A 173 14.39 -2.07 4.27
N ALA A 174 15.42 -2.14 5.11
CA ALA A 174 15.99 -0.97 5.81
C ALA A 174 16.31 0.22 4.89
N SER A 175 16.75 -0.02 3.64
CA SER A 175 17.03 1.05 2.66
C SER A 175 15.81 1.92 2.35
N SER A 176 14.61 1.34 2.44
CA SER A 176 13.34 2.04 2.16
C SER A 176 12.94 3.00 3.27
N LEU A 177 13.55 2.86 4.44
CA LEU A 177 13.33 3.71 5.62
C LEU A 177 14.56 4.56 5.97
N ALA A 178 15.61 4.52 5.14
CA ALA A 178 16.88 5.16 5.43
C ALA A 178 16.81 6.70 5.38
N GLU A 179 15.99 7.27 4.50
CA GLU A 179 15.81 8.71 4.35
C GLU A 179 14.36 9.11 4.66
N GLU A 180 14.17 10.32 5.16
CA GLU A 180 12.85 10.88 5.54
C GLU A 180 11.93 11.06 4.32
N ASN A 181 12.51 11.39 3.16
CA ASN A 181 11.80 11.59 1.90
C ASN A 181 11.53 10.28 1.12
N HIS A 182 11.99 9.12 1.60
CA HIS A 182 11.70 7.85 0.95
C HIS A 182 10.22 7.51 1.11
N TRP A 183 9.63 6.95 0.04
CA TRP A 183 8.18 6.78 -0.06
C TRP A 183 7.59 5.98 1.11
N TRP A 184 8.25 4.90 1.54
CA TRP A 184 7.78 4.10 2.67
C TRP A 184 7.76 4.89 3.97
N ASN A 185 8.76 5.75 4.19
CA ASN A 185 8.83 6.57 5.40
C ASN A 185 7.74 7.64 5.39
N CYS A 186 7.54 8.35 4.28
CA CYS A 186 6.46 9.31 4.11
C CYS A 186 5.08 8.69 4.39
N VAL A 187 4.82 7.48 3.88
CA VAL A 187 3.55 6.78 4.14
C VAL A 187 3.40 6.40 5.61
N LEU A 188 4.46 5.91 6.26
CA LEU A 188 4.42 5.58 7.67
C LEU A 188 4.20 6.82 8.54
N GLU A 189 4.81 7.96 8.22
CA GLU A 189 4.59 9.23 8.91
C GLU A 189 3.14 9.71 8.76
N GLN A 190 2.58 9.65 7.55
CA GLN A 190 1.16 9.96 7.33
C GLN A 190 0.23 9.03 8.11
N LEU A 191 0.59 7.75 8.22
CA LEU A 191 -0.09 6.81 9.12
C LEU A 191 0.16 7.14 10.59
N GLU A 192 1.29 7.67 11.02
CA GLU A 192 1.49 8.11 12.40
C GLU A 192 0.56 9.29 12.72
N ASP A 193 0.47 10.26 11.80
CA ASP A 193 -0.31 11.49 11.91
C ASP A 193 -1.83 11.30 11.72
N GLY A 194 -2.26 10.13 11.21
CA GLY A 194 -3.68 9.84 11.00
C GLY A 194 -4.28 10.51 9.76
N LEU A 195 -3.44 10.76 8.76
CA LEU A 195 -3.82 11.34 7.48
C LEU A 195 -4.28 10.29 6.45
N LEU A 196 -4.19 9.01 6.80
CA LEU A 196 -4.50 7.83 5.98
C LEU A 196 -5.44 6.85 6.69
#